data_AF-A0A8T7A8V5-F1
#
_entry.id   AF-A0A8T7A8V5-F1
#
_cell.length_a   1.000
_cell.length_b   1.000
_cell.length_c   1.000
_cell.angle_alpha   90.00
_cell.angle_beta   90.00
_cell.angle_gamma   90.00
#
_symmetry.space_group_name_H-M   'P 1'
#
loop_
_entity.id
_entity.type
_entity.pdbx_description
1 polymer ?
#
loop_
_entity_poly.entity_id
_entity_poly.type
_entity_poly.pdbx_seq_one_letter_code
_entity_poly.pdbx_strand_id
1 'polypeptide(L)'
;MSTITSNTRRFAPHSGNSRSLLGELFWIGYLLGLLLMSFLSGPYHSSAWLFFSSGFYLFFAAYLIAACFGMGCNWRALVKAKPLIICLILSLLWLFLQTVLPGNDPLPVAAQFSLVTPEWFSPDLRMSIVPEKTRWLMLTNLFVLGWFLMTLLVLDSRRRIRQLLMILILIGVFHAGAAIMAMYADVYFVDRSQLDGHFRLARGWFVNRNHFAAYLNLTLVGALSYLIKKLLTESGGSRLAQLLDQLLSPFLLYFAATLLILVALMMSQSRGGVASIVAASLIMYLGMGIAGARIRVDWRWLLPLSLLFLLLLVNYGSELLTRFTNEALSLGERKAQWE
;
A
#
# COMPACT_ATOMS: atom_id res chain seq x y z
N MET A 1 -9.51 9.55 58.62
CA MET A 1 -9.45 8.70 57.41
C MET A 1 -8.70 9.46 56.34
N SER A 2 -7.58 8.88 55.90
CA SER A 2 -6.45 9.53 55.25
C SER A 2 -6.68 9.86 53.77
N THR A 3 -6.26 11.07 53.44
CA THR A 3 -5.98 11.60 52.10
C THR A 3 -4.93 10.77 51.37
N ILE A 4 -5.31 10.16 50.24
CA ILE A 4 -4.37 9.59 49.26
C ILE A 4 -4.29 10.59 48.09
N THR A 5 -3.26 11.43 48.13
CA THR A 5 -2.85 12.29 47.02
C THR A 5 -1.98 11.47 46.07
N SER A 6 -2.60 10.85 45.05
CA SER A 6 -1.86 10.23 43.96
C SER A 6 -1.28 11.33 43.05
N ASN A 7 0.01 11.53 43.23
CA ASN A 7 0.89 12.40 42.47
C ASN A 7 0.97 11.91 41.01
N THR A 8 -0.02 12.27 40.19
CA THR A 8 0.04 12.11 38.74
C THR A 8 1.00 13.15 38.21
N ARG A 9 2.24 12.74 37.95
CA ARG A 9 3.19 13.48 37.12
C ARG A 9 2.50 13.83 35.81
N ARG A 10 1.98 15.05 35.72
CA ARG A 10 1.60 15.69 34.48
C ARG A 10 2.87 15.77 33.64
N PHE A 11 3.01 14.86 32.68
CA PHE A 11 3.81 15.13 31.50
C PHE A 11 3.23 16.39 30.87
N ALA A 12 3.89 17.52 31.13
CA ALA A 12 3.57 18.78 30.49
C ALA A 12 3.60 18.55 28.97
N PRO A 13 2.54 18.91 28.22
CA PRO A 13 2.69 19.04 26.79
C PRO A 13 3.74 20.14 26.57
N HIS A 14 4.90 19.79 26.00
CA HIS A 14 5.83 20.78 25.49
C HIS A 14 5.12 21.61 24.43
N SER A 15 4.50 22.71 24.86
CA SER A 15 3.94 23.78 24.04
C SER A 15 5.06 24.72 23.57
N GLY A 16 6.11 24.15 22.98
CA GLY A 16 7.19 24.86 22.32
C GLY A 16 7.12 24.58 20.83
N ASN A 17 6.30 25.35 20.12
CA ASN A 17 6.01 25.22 18.70
C ASN A 17 7.18 25.68 17.79
N SER A 18 8.43 25.40 18.17
CA SER A 18 9.57 25.44 17.26
C SER A 18 9.71 24.05 16.66
N ARG A 19 9.13 23.83 15.49
CA ARG A 19 9.40 22.62 14.70
C ARG A 19 10.91 22.56 14.50
N SER A 20 11.57 21.56 15.08
CA SER A 20 13.00 21.41 14.87
C SER A 20 13.22 21.23 13.36
N LEU A 21 14.14 22.02 12.80
CA LEU A 21 14.52 21.91 11.39
C LEU A 21 14.85 20.44 11.03
N LEU A 22 15.48 19.74 11.97
CA LEU A 22 15.75 18.31 11.91
C LEU A 22 14.50 17.44 11.70
N GLY A 23 13.41 17.71 12.42
CA GLY A 23 12.15 16.96 12.28
C GLY A 23 11.47 17.18 10.93
N GLU A 24 11.61 18.36 10.32
CA GLU A 24 11.12 18.61 8.95
C GLU A 24 12.02 17.93 7.90
N LEU A 25 13.35 17.91 8.11
CA LEU A 25 14.26 17.17 7.23
C LEU A 25 13.95 15.67 7.21
N PHE A 26 13.73 15.05 8.37
CA PHE A 26 13.31 13.64 8.42
C PHE A 26 11.97 13.39 7.75
N TRP A 27 11.04 14.34 7.86
CA TRP A 27 9.76 14.22 7.18
C TRP A 27 9.88 14.30 5.66
N ILE A 28 10.64 15.27 5.14
CA ILE A 28 10.90 15.41 3.71
C ILE A 28 11.66 14.17 3.19
N GLY A 29 12.70 13.73 3.90
CA GLY A 29 13.44 12.52 3.56
C GLY A 29 12.56 11.27 3.54
N TYR A 30 11.63 11.14 4.48
CA TYR A 30 10.64 10.06 4.49
C TYR A 30 9.71 10.09 3.26
N LEU A 31 9.19 11.27 2.90
CA LEU A 31 8.34 11.42 1.70
C LEU A 31 9.10 11.15 0.40
N LEU A 32 10.35 11.63 0.29
CA LEU A 32 11.22 11.35 -0.84
C LEU A 32 11.55 9.86 -0.92
N GLY A 33 11.84 9.21 0.22
CA GLY A 33 12.04 7.77 0.28
C GLY A 33 10.82 7.00 -0.22
N LEU A 34 9.60 7.37 0.22
CA LEU A 34 8.36 6.77 -0.28
C LEU A 34 8.23 6.90 -1.81
N LEU A 35 8.51 8.09 -2.34
CA LEU A 35 8.45 8.36 -3.78
C LEU A 35 9.49 7.55 -4.55
N LEU A 36 10.75 7.50 -4.08
CA LEU A 36 11.80 6.73 -4.74
C LEU A 36 11.51 5.22 -4.70
N MET A 37 11.00 4.73 -3.57
CA MET A 37 10.66 3.32 -3.38
C MET A 37 9.64 2.83 -4.41
N SER A 38 8.68 3.66 -4.83
CA SER A 38 7.65 3.25 -5.78
C SER A 38 8.19 2.92 -7.17
N PHE A 39 9.34 3.49 -7.54
CA PHE A 39 9.99 3.26 -8.83
C PHE A 39 11.07 2.18 -8.78
N LEU A 40 11.34 1.58 -7.62
CA LEU A 40 12.25 0.45 -7.53
C LEU A 40 11.59 -0.79 -8.12
N SER A 41 12.10 -1.22 -9.28
CA SER A 41 11.69 -2.45 -9.95
C SER A 41 12.58 -3.63 -9.58
N GLY A 42 12.05 -4.84 -9.72
CA GLY A 42 12.80 -6.09 -9.54
C GLY A 42 12.71 -6.68 -8.13
N PRO A 43 13.35 -7.83 -7.91
CA PRO A 43 13.24 -8.53 -6.64
C PRO A 43 14.05 -7.85 -5.54
N TYR A 44 13.66 -8.08 -4.28
CA TYR A 44 14.27 -7.45 -3.10
C TYR A 44 15.79 -7.74 -2.95
N HIS A 45 16.29 -8.85 -3.50
CA HIS A 45 17.71 -9.19 -3.48
C HIS A 45 18.54 -8.50 -4.58
N SER A 46 17.92 -7.67 -5.42
CA SER A 46 18.65 -6.86 -6.40
C SER A 46 19.48 -5.77 -5.71
N SER A 47 20.57 -5.36 -6.35
CA SER A 47 21.49 -4.33 -5.83
C SER A 47 20.78 -3.01 -5.49
N ALA A 48 19.79 -2.60 -6.32
CA ALA A 48 19.00 -1.40 -6.09
C ALA A 48 18.19 -1.47 -4.78
N TRP A 49 17.51 -2.60 -4.52
CA TRP A 49 16.75 -2.80 -3.28
C TRP A 49 17.64 -2.94 -2.06
N LEU A 50 18.80 -3.61 -2.18
CA LEU A 50 19.77 -3.69 -1.08
C LEU A 50 20.32 -2.31 -0.71
N PHE A 51 20.75 -1.52 -1.70
CA PHE A 51 21.23 -0.16 -1.46
C PHE A 51 20.16 0.73 -0.82
N PHE A 52 18.94 0.70 -1.36
CA PHE A 52 17.83 1.49 -0.85
C PHE A 52 17.44 1.08 0.58
N SER A 53 17.32 -0.22 0.85
CA SER A 53 16.95 -0.73 2.18
C SER A 53 18.04 -0.44 3.22
N SER A 54 19.33 -0.58 2.88
CA SER A 54 20.43 -0.17 3.76
C SER A 54 20.38 1.33 4.06
N GLY A 55 20.19 2.17 3.04
CA GLY A 55 20.03 3.61 3.21
C GLY A 55 18.84 3.97 4.11
N PHE A 56 17.71 3.28 3.93
CA PHE A 56 16.54 3.41 4.79
C PHE A 56 16.84 3.03 6.24
N TYR A 57 17.51 1.90 6.50
CA TYR A 57 17.82 1.49 7.87
C TYR A 57 18.75 2.48 8.58
N LEU A 58 19.75 3.03 7.88
CA LEU A 58 20.59 4.09 8.42
C LEU A 58 19.80 5.36 8.72
N PHE A 59 18.91 5.76 7.79
CA PHE A 59 18.02 6.91 7.98
C PHE A 59 17.07 6.72 9.17
N PHE A 60 16.50 5.52 9.31
CA PHE A 60 15.60 5.19 10.41
C PHE A 60 16.35 5.11 11.76
N ALA A 61 17.56 4.56 11.78
CA ALA A 61 18.42 4.56 12.97
C ALA A 61 18.78 5.99 13.40
N ALA A 62 19.16 6.86 12.45
CA ALA A 62 19.41 8.27 12.73
C ALA A 62 18.18 8.99 13.29
N TYR A 63 16.98 8.68 12.78
CA TYR A 63 15.72 9.19 13.33
C TYR A 63 15.51 8.76 14.78
N LEU A 64 15.73 7.48 15.10
CA LEU A 64 15.58 6.96 16.46
C LEU A 64 16.61 7.57 17.42
N ILE A 65 17.85 7.76 16.98
CA ILE A 65 18.88 8.44 17.77
C ILE A 65 18.47 9.88 18.06
N ALA A 66 18.02 10.62 17.04
CA ALA A 66 17.51 11.98 17.23
C ALA A 66 16.29 12.03 18.17
N ALA A 67 15.41 11.02 18.11
CA ALA A 67 14.30 10.88 19.06
C ALA A 67 14.76 10.71 20.50
N CYS A 68 15.82 9.91 20.73
CA CYS A 68 16.44 9.76 22.05
C CYS A 68 17.05 11.08 22.57
N PHE A 69 17.52 11.95 21.68
CA PHE A 69 18.03 13.29 22.01
C PHE A 69 16.93 14.38 22.12
N GLY A 70 15.66 13.98 22.26
CA GLY A 70 14.56 14.91 22.54
C GLY A 70 13.81 15.41 21.30
N MET A 71 14.06 14.87 20.11
CA MET A 71 13.19 15.13 18.96
C MET A 71 11.81 14.53 19.20
N GLY A 72 10.77 15.37 19.11
CA GLY A 72 9.39 14.94 19.32
C GLY A 72 8.97 13.81 18.38
N CYS A 73 8.42 12.73 18.94
CA CYS A 73 7.95 11.56 18.21
C CYS A 73 6.53 11.18 18.62
N ASN A 74 5.75 10.61 17.70
CA ASN A 74 4.40 10.17 18.00
C ASN A 74 4.35 8.78 18.68
N TRP A 75 4.85 8.70 19.91
CA TRP A 75 4.85 7.44 20.68
C TRP A 75 3.46 6.89 20.96
N ARG A 76 2.46 7.78 21.03
CA ARG A 76 1.05 7.41 21.24
C ARG A 76 0.52 6.57 20.07
N ALA A 77 0.95 6.84 18.84
CA ALA A 77 0.56 6.04 17.67
C ALA A 77 1.10 4.61 17.77
N LEU A 78 2.37 4.44 18.18
CA LEU A 78 2.95 3.10 18.40
C LEU A 78 2.18 2.31 19.46
N VAL A 79 1.85 2.94 20.59
CA VAL A 79 1.09 2.28 21.66
C VAL A 79 -0.31 1.84 21.18
N LYS A 80 -0.98 2.65 20.36
CA LYS A 80 -2.28 2.29 19.77
C LYS A 80 -2.18 1.20 18.71
N ALA A 81 -1.06 1.13 17.99
CA ALA A 81 -0.80 0.14 16.95
C ALA A 81 -0.23 -1.19 17.48
N LYS A 82 -0.08 -1.36 18.80
CA LYS A 82 0.42 -2.58 19.44
C LYS A 82 -0.11 -3.90 18.84
N PRO A 83 -1.43 -4.11 18.63
CA PRO A 83 -1.90 -5.39 18.08
C PRO A 83 -1.33 -5.67 16.69
N LEU A 84 -1.26 -4.66 15.82
CA LEU A 84 -0.69 -4.78 14.48
C LEU A 84 0.83 -5.06 14.54
N ILE A 85 1.54 -4.36 15.43
CA ILE A 85 2.98 -4.57 15.63
C ILE A 85 3.24 -6.00 16.12
N ILE A 86 2.44 -6.51 17.05
CA ILE A 86 2.54 -7.89 17.54
C ILE A 86 2.31 -8.87 16.39
N CYS A 87 1.27 -8.69 15.57
CA CYS A 87 1.03 -9.55 14.41
C CYS A 87 2.22 -9.57 13.44
N LEU A 88 2.82 -8.42 13.15
CA LEU A 88 4.00 -8.34 12.28
C LEU A 88 5.23 -9.01 12.92
N ILE A 89 5.47 -8.81 14.22
CA ILE A 89 6.56 -9.49 14.93
C ILE A 89 6.36 -11.00 14.94
N LEU A 90 5.14 -11.48 15.19
CA LEU A 90 4.83 -12.92 15.13
C LEU A 90 5.06 -13.48 13.73
N SER A 91 4.75 -12.73 12.66
CA SER A 91 5.05 -13.13 11.29
C SER A 91 6.56 -13.24 11.03
N LEU A 92 7.37 -12.32 11.57
CA LEU A 92 8.82 -12.37 11.47
C LEU A 92 9.41 -13.53 12.28
N LEU A 93 8.89 -13.75 13.49
CA LEU A 93 9.29 -14.87 14.33
C LEU A 93 8.97 -16.19 13.63
N TRP A 94 7.81 -16.29 12.99
CA TRP A 94 7.44 -17.47 12.19
C TRP A 94 8.42 -17.72 11.05
N LEU A 95 8.77 -16.70 10.26
CA LEU A 95 9.78 -16.82 9.19
C LEU A 95 11.17 -17.19 9.74
N PHE A 96 11.55 -16.62 10.87
CA PHE A 96 12.81 -16.95 11.54
C PHE A 96 12.83 -18.43 11.95
N LEU A 97 11.79 -18.90 12.63
CA LEU A 97 11.67 -20.30 13.04
C LEU A 97 11.72 -21.26 11.85
N GLN A 98 11.06 -20.92 10.73
CA GLN A 98 11.15 -21.71 9.49
C GLN A 98 12.58 -21.87 8.95
N THR A 99 13.45 -20.89 9.23
CA THR A 99 14.85 -20.90 8.78
C THR A 99 15.81 -21.51 9.80
N VAL A 100 15.43 -21.68 11.06
CA VAL A 100 16.36 -22.15 12.11
C VAL A 100 16.00 -23.55 12.59
N LEU A 101 14.71 -23.87 12.71
CA LEU A 101 14.27 -25.15 13.22
C LEU A 101 14.49 -26.27 12.19
N PRO A 102 15.04 -27.42 12.62
CA PRO A 102 15.13 -28.60 11.76
C PRO A 102 13.73 -29.06 11.37
N GLY A 103 13.57 -29.47 10.12
CA GLY A 103 12.38 -30.15 9.63
C GLY A 103 12.50 -31.62 9.98
N ASN A 104 11.72 -32.08 10.97
CA ASN A 104 11.75 -33.47 11.43
C ASN A 104 11.10 -34.44 10.43
N ASP A 105 10.27 -33.92 9.52
CA ASP A 105 9.65 -34.70 8.47
C ASP A 105 10.25 -34.31 7.11
N PRO A 106 10.71 -35.28 6.30
CA PRO A 106 10.76 -35.06 4.88
C PRO A 106 9.33 -34.74 4.46
N LEU A 107 9.02 -33.46 4.20
CA LEU A 107 7.79 -33.07 3.51
C LEU A 107 7.55 -34.08 2.37
N PRO A 108 6.31 -34.40 1.97
CA PRO A 108 6.04 -35.32 0.86
C PRO A 108 6.77 -34.96 -0.45
N VAL A 109 7.30 -33.74 -0.55
CA VAL A 109 8.27 -33.28 -1.57
C VAL A 109 9.61 -34.03 -1.48
N ALA A 110 10.20 -34.22 -0.30
CA ALA A 110 11.41 -35.02 -0.11
C ALA A 110 11.17 -36.51 -0.42
N ALA A 111 9.94 -37.02 -0.25
CA ALA A 111 9.54 -38.35 -0.72
C ALA A 111 9.40 -38.45 -2.26
N GLN A 112 9.24 -37.32 -2.96
CA GLN A 112 9.26 -37.25 -4.43
C GLN A 112 10.69 -37.10 -4.98
N PHE A 113 11.61 -36.47 -4.22
CA PHE A 113 13.02 -36.35 -4.56
C PHE A 113 13.87 -37.56 -4.14
N SER A 114 13.36 -38.43 -3.25
CA SER A 114 14.08 -39.59 -2.71
C SER A 114 14.30 -40.73 -3.72
N LEU A 115 13.91 -40.58 -4.98
CA LEU A 115 14.29 -41.54 -6.03
C LEU A 115 15.68 -41.27 -6.61
N VAL A 116 16.27 -40.07 -6.44
CA VAL A 116 17.61 -39.73 -6.95
C VAL A 116 18.28 -38.63 -6.10
N THR A 117 18.46 -38.85 -4.80
CA THR A 117 19.40 -38.01 -4.02
C THR A 117 20.77 -38.69 -4.02
N PRO A 118 21.81 -38.13 -4.66
CA PRO A 118 23.16 -38.69 -4.64
C PRO A 118 23.68 -38.82 -3.21
N GLU A 119 24.51 -39.82 -2.92
CA GLU A 119 25.08 -40.05 -1.56
C GLU A 119 25.86 -38.86 -1.00
N TRP A 120 26.39 -37.99 -1.87
CA TRP A 120 27.09 -36.77 -1.50
C TRP A 120 26.16 -35.59 -1.17
N PHE A 121 24.85 -35.72 -1.39
CA PHE A 121 23.86 -34.68 -1.14
C PHE A 121 23.04 -34.99 0.11
N SER A 122 23.44 -34.38 1.24
CA SER A 122 22.66 -34.35 2.48
C SER A 122 21.95 -33.00 2.59
N PRO A 123 20.68 -32.87 2.17
CA PRO A 123 19.96 -31.61 2.29
C PRO A 123 19.85 -31.22 3.76
N ASP A 124 20.17 -29.96 4.09
CA ASP A 124 19.88 -29.37 5.39
C ASP A 124 18.36 -29.24 5.53
N LEU A 125 17.74 -30.27 6.12
CA LEU A 125 16.29 -30.37 6.31
C LEU A 125 15.86 -29.32 7.34
N ARG A 126 15.44 -28.16 6.86
CA ARG A 126 14.78 -27.12 7.64
C ARG A 126 13.28 -27.17 7.37
N MET A 127 12.47 -26.55 8.22
CA MET A 127 11.02 -26.43 7.97
C MET A 127 10.71 -25.70 6.64
N SER A 128 11.57 -24.77 6.21
CA SER A 128 11.46 -24.17 4.87
C SER A 128 12.03 -25.06 3.78
N ILE A 129 11.25 -25.25 2.71
CA ILE A 129 11.65 -25.94 1.47
C ILE A 129 12.82 -25.21 0.79
N VAL A 130 12.84 -23.87 0.83
CA VAL A 130 13.91 -23.05 0.25
C VAL A 130 14.34 -21.99 1.27
N PRO A 131 15.20 -22.36 2.24
CA PRO A 131 15.55 -21.49 3.37
C PRO A 131 16.11 -20.13 2.94
N GLU A 132 16.86 -20.08 1.82
CA GLU A 132 17.40 -18.84 1.26
C GLU A 132 16.29 -17.85 0.87
N LYS A 133 15.25 -18.31 0.17
CA LYS A 133 14.10 -17.47 -0.22
C LYS A 133 13.30 -17.03 1.00
N THR A 134 13.17 -17.89 2.01
CA THR A 134 12.53 -17.52 3.28
C THR A 134 13.32 -16.42 4.02
N ARG A 135 14.66 -16.45 4.01
CA ARG A 135 15.48 -15.36 4.58
C ARG A 135 15.27 -14.05 3.83
N TRP A 136 15.21 -14.08 2.50
CA TRP A 136 14.89 -12.88 1.71
C TRP A 136 13.50 -12.33 2.00
N LEU A 137 12.51 -13.21 2.18
CA LEU A 137 11.16 -12.83 2.60
C LEU A 137 11.15 -12.22 4.01
N MET A 138 11.95 -12.75 4.93
CA MET A 138 12.12 -12.21 6.28
C MET A 138 12.71 -10.79 6.23
N LEU A 139 13.76 -10.56 5.45
CA LEU A 139 14.35 -9.22 5.26
C LEU A 139 13.35 -8.24 4.64
N THR A 140 12.56 -8.70 3.67
CA THR A 140 11.49 -7.90 3.06
C THR A 140 10.43 -7.50 4.10
N ASN A 141 9.99 -8.43 4.95
CA ASN A 141 9.03 -8.13 6.03
C ASN A 141 9.62 -7.21 7.09
N LEU A 142 10.91 -7.35 7.41
CA LEU A 142 11.60 -6.47 8.34
C LEU A 142 11.68 -5.04 7.80
N PHE A 143 11.92 -4.89 6.50
CA PHE A 143 11.90 -3.61 5.81
C PHE A 143 10.51 -2.96 5.86
N VAL A 144 9.45 -3.72 5.54
CA VAL A 144 8.05 -3.26 5.65
C VAL A 144 7.69 -2.87 7.08
N LEU A 145 8.10 -3.66 8.09
CA LEU A 145 7.90 -3.32 9.49
C LEU A 145 8.61 -2.02 9.86
N GLY A 146 9.87 -1.85 9.45
CA GLY A 146 10.61 -0.61 9.65
C GLY A 146 9.87 0.59 9.06
N TRP A 147 9.39 0.48 7.83
CA TRP A 147 8.64 1.54 7.17
C TRP A 147 7.34 1.86 7.90
N PHE A 148 6.61 0.85 8.34
CA PHE A 148 5.39 0.98 9.13
C PHE A 148 5.65 1.70 10.46
N LEU A 149 6.67 1.30 11.21
CA LEU A 149 7.05 1.94 12.47
C LEU A 149 7.46 3.40 12.26
N MET A 150 8.28 3.67 11.24
CA MET A 150 8.68 5.03 10.91
C MET A 150 7.48 5.90 10.53
N THR A 151 6.53 5.35 9.74
CA THR A 151 5.28 6.04 9.39
C THR A 151 4.53 6.49 10.64
N LEU A 152 4.34 5.58 11.61
CA LEU A 152 3.63 5.88 12.85
C LEU A 152 4.35 6.93 13.69
N LEU A 153 5.69 6.90 13.72
CA LEU A 153 6.51 7.81 14.50
C LEU A 153 6.53 9.24 13.93
N VAL A 154 6.61 9.38 12.61
CA VAL A 154 6.76 10.68 11.94
C VAL A 154 5.40 11.36 11.69
N LEU A 155 4.29 10.59 11.59
CA LEU A 155 2.94 11.17 11.45
C LEU A 155 2.42 11.76 12.76
N ASP A 156 2.73 13.03 13.01
CA ASP A 156 2.37 13.75 14.24
C ASP A 156 1.23 14.76 14.08
N SER A 157 0.86 15.11 12.85
CA SER A 157 -0.02 16.25 12.56
C SER A 157 -0.91 16.03 11.35
N ARG A 158 -2.05 16.71 11.33
CA ARG A 158 -2.99 16.71 10.19
C ARG A 158 -2.33 17.18 8.89
N ARG A 159 -1.32 18.08 8.99
CA ARG A 159 -0.53 18.54 7.84
C ARG A 159 0.26 17.38 7.23
N ARG A 160 0.98 16.61 8.04
CA ARG A 160 1.77 15.46 7.58
C ARG A 160 0.89 14.36 6.98
N ILE A 161 -0.25 14.06 7.60
CA ILE A 161 -1.23 13.11 7.02
C ILE A 161 -1.69 13.58 5.63
N ARG A 162 -1.98 14.89 5.47
CA ARG A 162 -2.39 15.44 4.18
C ARG A 162 -1.27 15.34 3.13
N GLN A 163 -0.04 15.67 3.51
CA GLN A 163 1.12 15.57 2.63
C GLN A 163 1.42 14.11 2.23
N LEU A 164 1.31 13.16 3.15
CA LEU A 164 1.41 11.73 2.84
C LEU A 164 0.36 11.29 1.82
N LEU A 165 -0.91 11.65 2.05
CA LEU A 165 -1.98 11.34 1.09
C LEU A 165 -1.71 11.98 -0.28
N MET A 166 -1.24 13.22 -0.32
CA MET A 166 -0.85 13.88 -1.57
C MET A 166 0.25 13.12 -2.31
N ILE A 167 1.30 12.66 -1.60
CA ILE A 167 2.38 11.87 -2.20
C ILE A 167 1.86 10.53 -2.70
N LEU A 168 1.01 9.82 -1.94
CA LEU A 168 0.42 8.56 -2.40
C LEU A 168 -0.44 8.74 -3.65
N ILE A 169 -1.24 9.82 -3.71
CA ILE A 169 -2.05 10.15 -4.89
C ILE A 169 -1.14 10.48 -6.08
N LEU A 170 -0.10 11.28 -5.87
CA LEU A 170 0.86 11.65 -6.90
C LEU A 170 1.55 10.41 -7.49
N ILE A 171 2.02 9.50 -6.62
CA ILE A 171 2.59 8.23 -7.03
C ILE A 171 1.56 7.41 -7.82
N GLY A 172 0.34 7.28 -7.32
CA GLY A 172 -0.76 6.59 -8.02
C GLY A 172 -1.01 7.15 -9.41
N VAL A 173 -1.04 8.48 -9.57
CA VAL A 173 -1.20 9.18 -10.85
C VAL A 173 -0.05 8.87 -11.80
N PHE A 174 1.20 8.93 -11.33
CA PHE A 174 2.36 8.60 -12.16
C PHE A 174 2.32 7.15 -12.63
N HIS A 175 2.05 6.20 -11.75
CA HIS A 175 1.95 4.78 -12.12
C HIS A 175 0.76 4.50 -13.05
N ALA A 176 -0.39 5.14 -12.81
CA ALA A 176 -1.58 5.01 -13.65
C ALA A 176 -1.35 5.57 -15.05
N GLY A 177 -0.85 6.81 -15.15
CA GLY A 177 -0.55 7.46 -16.42
C GLY A 177 0.51 6.71 -17.22
N ALA A 178 1.60 6.29 -16.57
CA ALA A 178 2.64 5.49 -17.21
C ALA A 178 2.10 4.14 -17.71
N ALA A 179 1.27 3.44 -16.93
CA ALA A 179 0.69 2.18 -17.34
C ALA A 179 -0.25 2.31 -18.54
N ILE A 180 -1.07 3.36 -18.58
CA ILE A 180 -1.96 3.65 -19.71
C ILE A 180 -1.13 3.98 -20.96
N MET A 181 -0.12 4.85 -20.83
CA MET A 181 0.78 5.21 -21.93
C MET A 181 1.52 4.00 -22.49
N ALA A 182 2.11 3.18 -21.60
CA ALA A 182 2.81 1.95 -21.98
C ALA A 182 1.89 0.96 -22.71
N MET A 183 0.65 0.79 -22.23
CA MET A 183 -0.32 -0.10 -22.87
C MET A 183 -0.68 0.36 -24.29
N TYR A 184 -0.92 1.65 -24.51
CA TYR A 184 -1.26 2.18 -25.84
C TYR A 184 -0.05 2.29 -26.78
N ALA A 185 1.15 2.48 -26.24
CA ALA A 185 2.39 2.54 -27.00
C ALA A 185 3.00 1.17 -27.30
N ASP A 186 2.43 0.08 -26.77
CA ASP A 186 2.98 -1.28 -26.82
C ASP A 186 4.43 -1.38 -26.26
N VAL A 187 4.70 -0.62 -25.19
CA VAL A 187 6.01 -0.56 -24.51
C VAL A 187 5.91 -1.25 -23.15
N TYR A 188 6.96 -2.00 -22.78
CA TYR A 188 7.07 -2.63 -21.47
C TYR A 188 8.17 -1.96 -20.63
N PHE A 189 7.84 -1.55 -19.40
CA PHE A 189 8.82 -1.05 -18.43
C PHE A 189 9.53 -2.15 -17.65
N VAL A 190 9.18 -3.40 -17.94
CA VAL A 190 9.71 -4.60 -17.29
C VAL A 190 10.09 -5.57 -18.39
N ASP A 191 11.07 -6.43 -18.13
CA ASP A 191 11.47 -7.47 -19.06
C ASP A 191 10.26 -8.32 -19.49
N ARG A 192 10.07 -8.41 -20.82
CA ARG A 192 8.97 -9.14 -21.45
C ARG A 192 8.97 -10.62 -21.05
N SER A 193 10.14 -11.19 -20.79
CA SER A 193 10.31 -12.59 -20.37
C SER A 193 9.64 -12.90 -19.02
N GLN A 194 9.43 -11.89 -18.18
CA GLN A 194 8.92 -12.05 -16.82
C GLN A 194 7.40 -11.90 -16.74
N LEU A 195 6.74 -11.49 -17.83
CA LEU A 195 5.32 -11.13 -17.81
C LEU A 195 4.42 -12.34 -17.52
N ASP A 196 3.31 -12.09 -16.84
CA ASP A 196 2.23 -13.04 -16.56
C ASP A 196 1.38 -13.44 -17.80
N GLY A 197 1.97 -13.29 -19.00
CA GLY A 197 1.41 -13.61 -20.32
C GLY A 197 0.17 -12.82 -20.75
N HIS A 198 -0.15 -11.71 -20.07
CA HIS A 198 -1.22 -10.80 -20.47
C HIS A 198 -0.68 -9.50 -21.11
N PHE A 199 -0.02 -9.65 -22.26
CA PHE A 199 0.79 -8.61 -22.89
C PHE A 199 0.09 -7.27 -23.20
N ARG A 200 -1.24 -7.23 -23.28
CA ARG A 200 -2.03 -6.05 -23.66
C ARG A 200 -2.78 -5.37 -22.50
N LEU A 201 -2.38 -5.59 -21.26
CA LEU A 201 -3.05 -5.03 -20.08
C LEU A 201 -2.18 -4.03 -19.33
N ALA A 202 -2.82 -3.02 -18.74
CA ALA A 202 -2.15 -2.00 -17.95
C ALA A 202 -1.50 -2.60 -16.71
N ARG A 203 -0.18 -2.40 -16.56
CA ARG A 203 0.62 -2.91 -15.44
C ARG A 203 1.73 -1.95 -14.92
N GLY A 204 2.05 -0.90 -15.66
CA GLY A 204 3.15 0.02 -15.30
C GLY A 204 4.48 -0.72 -15.12
N TRP A 205 5.19 -0.43 -14.03
CA TRP A 205 6.46 -1.08 -13.64
C TRP A 205 6.31 -2.44 -12.94
N PHE A 206 5.10 -3.00 -12.89
CA PHE A 206 4.88 -4.28 -12.22
C PHE A 206 4.91 -5.42 -13.23
N VAL A 207 5.65 -6.48 -12.87
CA VAL A 207 5.68 -7.74 -13.61
C VAL A 207 4.27 -8.33 -13.72
N ASN A 208 3.51 -8.30 -12.62
CA ASN A 208 2.19 -8.90 -12.48
C ASN A 208 1.11 -7.81 -12.40
N ARG A 209 0.09 -7.90 -13.27
CA ARG A 209 -1.02 -6.92 -13.32
C ARG A 209 -1.82 -6.87 -12.01
N ASN A 210 -1.90 -7.97 -11.26
CA ASN A 210 -2.62 -8.03 -10.00
C ASN A 210 -1.87 -7.28 -8.90
N HIS A 211 -0.53 -7.31 -8.90
CA HIS A 211 0.27 -6.49 -7.99
C HIS A 211 0.12 -5.01 -8.32
N PHE A 212 0.09 -4.64 -9.62
CA PHE A 212 -0.24 -3.28 -10.05
C PHE A 212 -1.62 -2.83 -9.56
N ALA A 213 -2.65 -3.65 -9.76
CA ALA A 213 -4.00 -3.34 -9.31
C ALA A 213 -4.08 -3.15 -7.78
N ALA A 214 -3.46 -4.05 -7.01
CA ALA A 214 -3.38 -3.93 -5.56
C ALA A 214 -2.66 -2.65 -5.14
N TYR A 215 -1.59 -2.28 -5.84
CA TYR A 215 -0.86 -1.04 -5.61
C TYR A 215 -1.71 0.20 -5.89
N LEU A 216 -2.38 0.26 -7.04
CA LEU A 216 -3.29 1.37 -7.37
C LEU A 216 -4.41 1.50 -6.35
N ASN A 217 -4.97 0.40 -5.85
CA ASN A 217 -6.01 0.44 -4.83
C ASN A 217 -5.55 1.12 -3.54
N LEU A 218 -4.32 0.89 -3.09
CA LEU A 218 -3.78 1.57 -1.90
C LEU A 218 -3.77 3.10 -2.09
N THR A 219 -3.37 3.56 -3.28
CA THR A 219 -3.36 5.00 -3.62
C THR A 219 -4.78 5.56 -3.81
N LEU A 220 -5.67 4.77 -4.41
CA LEU A 220 -7.04 5.16 -4.74
C LEU A 220 -7.90 5.34 -3.48
N VAL A 221 -7.76 4.46 -2.48
CA VAL A 221 -8.46 4.61 -1.20
C VAL A 221 -8.08 5.91 -0.49
N GLY A 222 -6.80 6.29 -0.55
CA GLY A 222 -6.33 7.58 -0.04
C GLY A 222 -6.96 8.76 -0.78
N ALA A 223 -7.04 8.69 -2.11
CA ALA A 223 -7.65 9.69 -2.97
C ALA A 223 -9.16 9.85 -2.69
N LEU A 224 -9.89 8.74 -2.62
CA LEU A 224 -11.33 8.71 -2.32
C LEU A 224 -11.63 9.27 -0.93
N SER A 225 -10.82 8.89 0.07
CA SER A 225 -10.96 9.40 1.44
C SER A 225 -10.83 10.93 1.49
N TYR A 226 -9.90 11.49 0.72
CA TYR A 226 -9.72 12.94 0.62
C TYR A 226 -10.91 13.61 -0.08
N LEU A 227 -11.38 13.07 -1.20
CA LEU A 227 -12.54 13.59 -1.94
C LEU A 227 -13.81 13.58 -1.10
N ILE A 228 -14.12 12.46 -0.44
CA ILE A 228 -15.31 12.35 0.41
C ILE A 228 -15.23 13.35 1.55
N LYS A 229 -14.08 13.49 2.20
CA LYS A 229 -13.92 14.49 3.25
C LYS A 229 -14.20 15.91 2.76
N LYS A 230 -13.73 16.27 1.56
CA LYS A 230 -13.97 17.61 0.99
C LYS A 230 -15.45 17.81 0.67
N LEU A 231 -16.11 16.82 0.05
CA LEU A 231 -17.55 16.82 -0.23
C LEU A 231 -18.41 16.96 1.04
N LEU A 232 -18.00 16.33 2.15
CA LEU A 232 -18.73 16.42 3.42
C LEU A 232 -18.51 17.74 4.17
N THR A 233 -17.46 18.49 3.87
CA THR A 233 -17.12 19.74 4.59
C THR A 233 -17.67 20.98 3.89
N GLU A 234 -17.87 20.95 2.57
CA GLU A 234 -18.36 22.09 1.78
C GLU A 234 -19.87 22.02 1.55
N SER A 235 -20.67 22.48 2.53
CA SER A 235 -22.12 22.64 2.36
C SER A 235 -22.57 24.06 2.76
N GLY A 236 -22.69 24.99 1.81
CA GLY A 236 -23.39 26.27 2.08
C GLY A 236 -23.04 27.52 1.25
N GLY A 237 -22.97 27.47 -0.09
CA GLY A 237 -22.69 28.64 -0.94
C GLY A 237 -23.52 28.67 -2.23
N SER A 238 -23.51 29.80 -2.94
CA SER A 238 -24.29 29.98 -4.17
C SER A 238 -23.76 29.11 -5.32
N ARG A 239 -24.68 28.51 -6.08
CA ARG A 239 -24.43 27.39 -7.00
C ARG A 239 -23.41 27.68 -8.10
N LEU A 240 -23.42 28.90 -8.63
CA LEU A 240 -22.55 29.30 -9.74
C LEU A 240 -21.14 29.65 -9.27
N ALA A 241 -21.03 30.34 -8.12
CA ALA A 241 -19.74 30.63 -7.50
C ALA A 241 -19.07 29.33 -7.05
N GLN A 242 -19.82 28.39 -6.47
CA GLN A 242 -19.31 27.07 -6.09
C GLN A 242 -18.84 26.23 -7.28
N LEU A 243 -19.55 26.24 -8.42
CA LEU A 243 -19.11 25.51 -9.61
C LEU A 243 -17.83 26.10 -10.21
N LEU A 244 -17.73 27.43 -10.29
CA LEU A 244 -16.54 28.11 -10.80
C LEU A 244 -15.34 27.97 -9.85
N ASP A 245 -15.56 28.09 -8.53
CA ASP A 245 -14.52 27.80 -7.54
C ASP A 245 -14.11 26.33 -7.62
N GLN A 246 -15.04 25.39 -7.76
CA GLN A 246 -14.73 23.96 -7.82
C GLN A 246 -13.93 23.58 -9.08
N LEU A 247 -14.23 24.17 -10.24
CA LEU A 247 -13.50 23.97 -11.50
C LEU A 247 -12.07 24.52 -11.44
N LEU A 248 -11.84 25.62 -10.73
CA LEU A 248 -10.51 26.19 -10.49
C LEU A 248 -9.84 25.65 -9.21
N SER A 249 -10.56 24.90 -8.37
CA SER A 249 -10.04 24.45 -7.09
C SER A 249 -9.17 23.19 -7.22
N PRO A 250 -8.31 22.93 -6.22
CA PRO A 250 -7.63 21.64 -6.06
C PRO A 250 -8.57 20.42 -6.12
N PHE A 251 -9.89 20.58 -5.91
CA PHE A 251 -10.84 19.47 -6.02
C PHE A 251 -10.82 18.80 -7.39
N LEU A 252 -10.84 19.58 -8.48
CA LEU A 252 -10.87 19.03 -9.83
C LEU A 252 -9.61 18.22 -10.12
N LEU A 253 -8.45 18.69 -9.64
CA LEU A 253 -7.19 17.96 -9.75
C LEU A 253 -7.24 16.62 -8.99
N TYR A 254 -7.77 16.59 -7.77
CA TYR A 254 -7.95 15.34 -7.02
C TYR A 254 -8.96 14.39 -7.67
N PHE A 255 -10.03 14.93 -8.24
CA PHE A 255 -11.03 14.15 -8.95
C PHE A 255 -10.43 13.53 -10.21
N ALA A 256 -9.74 14.34 -11.04
CA ALA A 256 -9.05 13.88 -12.24
C ALA A 256 -7.98 12.83 -11.91
N ALA A 257 -7.18 13.05 -10.86
CA ALA A 257 -6.22 12.07 -10.36
C ALA A 257 -6.88 10.74 -9.96
N THR A 258 -7.98 10.81 -9.20
CA THR A 258 -8.75 9.63 -8.78
C THR A 258 -9.32 8.88 -9.97
N LEU A 259 -9.86 9.61 -10.96
CA LEU A 259 -10.42 9.03 -12.17
C LEU A 259 -9.34 8.33 -13.01
N LEU A 260 -8.18 8.96 -13.17
CA LEU A 260 -7.05 8.37 -13.89
C LEU A 260 -6.59 7.06 -13.24
N ILE A 261 -6.43 7.05 -11.91
CA ILE A 261 -6.06 5.84 -11.16
C ILE A 261 -7.13 4.75 -11.33
N LEU A 262 -8.41 5.12 -11.25
CA LEU A 262 -9.52 4.18 -11.42
C LEU A 262 -9.56 3.58 -12.83
N VAL A 263 -9.33 4.39 -13.87
CA VAL A 263 -9.25 3.91 -15.26
C VAL A 263 -8.11 2.91 -15.42
N ALA A 264 -6.90 3.24 -14.95
CA ALA A 264 -5.76 2.33 -15.00
C ALA A 264 -6.01 1.03 -14.23
N LEU A 265 -6.71 1.11 -13.09
CA LEU A 265 -7.14 -0.07 -12.33
C LEU A 265 -8.09 -0.95 -13.15
N MET A 266 -9.07 -0.38 -13.83
CA MET A 266 -9.99 -1.15 -14.68
C MET A 266 -9.25 -1.77 -15.88
N MET A 267 -8.34 -1.03 -16.51
CA MET A 267 -7.50 -1.52 -17.61
C MET A 267 -6.54 -2.65 -17.20
N SER A 268 -6.24 -2.80 -15.91
CA SER A 268 -5.50 -3.97 -15.40
C SER A 268 -6.31 -5.27 -15.44
N GLN A 269 -7.64 -5.18 -15.54
CA GLN A 269 -8.60 -6.30 -15.51
C GLN A 269 -8.43 -7.24 -14.31
N SER A 270 -7.98 -6.71 -13.16
CA SER A 270 -7.84 -7.50 -11.94
C SER A 270 -9.17 -7.63 -11.19
N ARG A 271 -9.74 -8.84 -11.15
CA ARG A 271 -10.96 -9.17 -10.37
C ARG A 271 -10.80 -8.83 -8.88
N GLY A 272 -9.68 -9.24 -8.29
CA GLY A 272 -9.34 -8.89 -6.90
C GLY A 272 -9.12 -7.39 -6.71
N GLY A 273 -8.57 -6.71 -7.72
CA GLY A 273 -8.43 -5.26 -7.75
C GLY A 273 -9.79 -4.57 -7.60
N VAL A 274 -10.75 -4.88 -8.47
CA VAL A 274 -12.09 -4.29 -8.42
C VAL A 274 -12.84 -4.67 -7.13
N ALA A 275 -12.76 -5.93 -6.70
CA ALA A 275 -13.41 -6.37 -5.47
C ALA A 275 -12.88 -5.61 -4.23
N SER A 276 -11.57 -5.40 -4.16
CA SER A 276 -10.96 -4.72 -3.01
C SER A 276 -11.30 -3.23 -2.94
N ILE A 277 -11.47 -2.51 -4.06
CA ILE A 277 -11.90 -1.10 -4.01
C ILE A 277 -13.36 -0.95 -3.57
N VAL A 278 -14.23 -1.88 -3.99
CA VAL A 278 -15.63 -1.92 -3.54
C VAL A 278 -15.68 -2.22 -2.05
N ALA A 279 -14.94 -3.23 -1.58
CA ALA A 279 -14.85 -3.57 -0.17
C ALA A 279 -14.29 -2.41 0.67
N ALA A 280 -13.21 -1.77 0.23
CA ALA A 280 -12.62 -0.63 0.91
C ALA A 280 -13.59 0.56 1.00
N SER A 281 -14.35 0.83 -0.08
CA SER A 281 -15.38 1.87 -0.10
C SER A 281 -16.49 1.56 0.91
N LEU A 282 -16.96 0.31 0.95
CA LEU A 282 -17.98 -0.13 1.91
C LEU A 282 -17.50 0.02 3.37
N ILE A 283 -16.29 -0.44 3.68
CA ILE A 283 -15.68 -0.31 5.01
C ILE A 283 -15.56 1.17 5.40
N MET A 284 -15.17 2.03 4.47
CA MET A 284 -15.08 3.47 4.70
C MET A 284 -16.45 4.07 5.03
N TYR A 285 -17.50 3.74 4.28
CA TYR A 285 -18.87 4.21 4.56
C TYR A 285 -19.38 3.69 5.90
N LEU A 286 -19.19 2.41 6.21
CA LEU A 286 -19.55 1.82 7.50
C LEU A 286 -18.83 2.51 8.65
N GLY A 287 -17.52 2.73 8.52
CA GLY A 287 -16.70 3.42 9.50
C GLY A 287 -17.16 4.86 9.75
N MET A 288 -17.55 5.59 8.70
CA MET A 288 -18.15 6.92 8.84
C MET A 288 -19.50 6.87 9.55
N GLY A 289 -20.34 5.87 9.26
CA GLY A 289 -21.62 5.65 9.94
C GLY A 289 -21.45 5.37 11.44
N ILE A 290 -20.53 4.47 11.80
CA ILE A 290 -20.21 4.13 13.21
C ILE A 290 -19.66 5.35 13.96
N ALA A 291 -18.85 6.18 13.30
CA ALA A 291 -18.29 7.40 13.90
C ALA A 291 -19.34 8.49 14.18
N GLY A 292 -20.63 8.23 13.90
CA GLY A 292 -21.71 9.19 14.11
C GLY A 292 -21.60 10.41 13.18
N ALA A 293 -20.83 10.30 12.10
CA ALA A 293 -20.77 11.35 11.10
C ALA A 293 -22.19 11.50 10.54
N ARG A 294 -22.81 12.67 10.71
CA ARG A 294 -24.02 13.02 9.98
C ARG A 294 -23.62 13.24 8.53
N ILE A 295 -23.52 12.14 7.79
CA ILE A 295 -23.22 12.17 6.38
C ILE A 295 -24.43 12.77 5.70
N ARG A 296 -24.41 14.08 5.46
CA ARG A 296 -25.30 14.71 4.49
C ARG A 296 -24.77 14.34 3.12
N VAL A 297 -25.04 13.09 2.75
CA VAL A 297 -24.79 12.60 1.40
C VAL A 297 -25.69 13.40 0.48
N ASP A 298 -25.10 14.33 -0.27
CA ASP A 298 -25.82 14.92 -1.38
C ASP A 298 -25.87 13.88 -2.50
N TRP A 299 -27.01 13.19 -2.60
CA TRP A 299 -27.28 12.13 -3.59
C TRP A 299 -27.00 12.58 -5.02
N ARG A 300 -27.01 13.90 -5.27
CA ARG A 300 -26.69 14.54 -6.54
C ARG A 300 -25.25 14.30 -7.01
N TRP A 301 -24.31 14.06 -6.09
CA TRP A 301 -22.92 13.73 -6.45
C TRP A 301 -22.68 12.22 -6.47
N LEU A 302 -23.39 11.45 -5.64
CA LEU A 302 -23.24 9.99 -5.63
C LEU A 302 -23.74 9.33 -6.91
N LEU A 303 -24.88 9.78 -7.45
CA LEU A 303 -25.43 9.22 -8.70
C LEU A 303 -24.49 9.36 -9.90
N PRO A 304 -23.95 10.55 -10.23
CA PRO A 304 -23.01 10.66 -11.35
C PRO A 304 -21.70 9.93 -11.10
N LEU A 305 -21.20 9.87 -9.86
CA LEU A 305 -20.02 9.08 -9.49
C LEU A 305 -20.25 7.58 -9.66
N SER A 306 -21.40 7.07 -9.21
CA SER A 306 -21.76 5.66 -9.35
C SER A 306 -22.04 5.28 -10.80
N LEU A 307 -22.68 6.18 -11.56
CA LEU A 307 -22.94 5.99 -12.99
C LEU A 307 -21.64 6.05 -13.80
N LEU A 308 -20.71 6.94 -13.46
CA LEU A 308 -19.35 6.97 -14.02
C LEU A 308 -18.59 5.67 -13.69
N PHE A 309 -18.64 5.22 -12.44
CA PHE A 309 -18.03 3.94 -12.04
C PHE A 309 -18.61 2.77 -12.83
N LEU A 310 -19.94 2.72 -12.98
CA LEU A 310 -20.63 1.69 -13.75
C LEU A 310 -20.25 1.77 -15.24
N LEU A 311 -20.17 2.97 -15.80
CA LEU A 311 -19.75 3.18 -17.19
C LEU A 311 -18.30 2.73 -17.40
N LEU A 312 -17.39 3.02 -16.47
CA LEU A 312 -16.02 2.52 -16.49
C LEU A 312 -15.98 1.00 -16.39
N LEU A 313 -16.80 0.40 -15.53
CA LEU A 313 -16.89 -1.04 -15.37
C LEU A 313 -17.43 -1.72 -16.64
N VAL A 314 -18.40 -1.12 -17.32
CA VAL A 314 -18.93 -1.65 -18.59
C VAL A 314 -17.90 -1.52 -19.72
N ASN A 315 -17.25 -0.36 -19.86
CA ASN A 315 -16.32 -0.09 -20.96
C ASN A 315 -14.97 -0.79 -20.81
N TYR A 316 -14.42 -0.83 -19.60
CA TYR A 316 -13.08 -1.37 -19.33
C TYR A 316 -13.09 -2.70 -18.57
N GLY A 317 -14.25 -3.12 -18.06
CA GLY A 317 -14.43 -4.35 -17.28
C GLY A 317 -15.29 -5.42 -17.95
N SER A 318 -15.63 -5.29 -19.24
CA SER A 318 -16.37 -6.32 -19.99
C SER A 318 -15.65 -7.68 -19.95
N GLU A 319 -14.34 -7.70 -20.19
CA GLU A 319 -13.53 -8.92 -20.08
C GLU A 319 -13.46 -9.45 -18.63
N LEU A 320 -13.50 -8.55 -17.64
CA LEU A 320 -13.59 -8.91 -16.23
C LEU A 320 -14.93 -9.58 -15.90
N LEU A 321 -16.05 -9.07 -16.43
CA LEU A 321 -17.38 -9.66 -16.29
C LEU A 321 -17.44 -11.06 -16.92
N THR A 322 -16.88 -11.25 -18.12
CA THR A 322 -16.82 -12.58 -18.75
C THR A 322 -16.01 -13.59 -17.94
N ARG A 323 -14.98 -13.15 -17.20
CA ARG A 323 -14.22 -14.00 -16.28
C ARG A 323 -14.96 -14.29 -14.97
N PHE A 324 -15.94 -13.50 -14.58
CA PHE A 324 -16.80 -13.83 -13.45
C PHE A 324 -17.87 -14.86 -13.80
N THR A 325 -18.31 -14.89 -15.07
CA THR A 325 -19.34 -15.83 -15.53
C THR A 325 -18.79 -17.19 -15.99
N ASN A 326 -17.52 -17.28 -16.38
CA ASN A 326 -16.92 -18.52 -16.87
C ASN A 326 -16.21 -19.30 -15.76
N GLU A 327 -16.84 -20.39 -15.28
CA GLU A 327 -16.29 -21.30 -14.26
C GLU A 327 -15.01 -22.02 -14.70
N ALA A 328 -14.85 -22.31 -16.00
CA ALA A 328 -13.66 -23.00 -16.55
C ALA A 328 -12.36 -22.17 -16.44
N LEU A 329 -12.44 -20.86 -16.19
CA LEU A 329 -11.29 -19.99 -15.95
C LEU A 329 -11.19 -19.56 -14.47
N SER A 330 -12.03 -20.14 -13.58
CA SER A 330 -12.13 -19.74 -12.18
C SER A 330 -10.87 -20.11 -11.36
N LEU A 331 -10.20 -21.21 -11.72
CA LEU A 331 -8.99 -21.70 -11.02
C LEU A 331 -7.68 -21.07 -11.52
N GLY A 332 -7.73 -20.10 -12.44
CA GLY A 332 -6.51 -19.48 -12.97
C GLY A 332 -5.70 -20.43 -13.85
N GLU A 333 -6.36 -21.44 -14.45
CA GLU A 333 -5.79 -22.24 -15.52
C GLU A 333 -5.33 -21.28 -16.63
N ARG A 334 -4.01 -21.07 -16.67
CA ARG A 334 -3.37 -20.41 -17.79
C ARG A 334 -3.57 -21.36 -18.96
N LYS A 335 -4.26 -20.94 -20.03
CA LYS A 335 -4.00 -21.55 -21.34
C LYS A 335 -2.49 -21.56 -21.53
N ALA A 336 -1.92 -22.66 -22.00
CA ALA A 336 -0.49 -22.72 -22.30
C ALA A 336 -0.13 -21.48 -23.14
N GLN A 337 0.69 -20.59 -22.58
CA GLN A 337 1.05 -19.30 -23.20
C GLN A 337 2.29 -19.45 -24.10
N TRP A 338 2.69 -20.70 -24.38
CA TRP A 338 3.82 -21.09 -25.20
C TRP A 338 3.29 -21.71 -26.50
N GLU A 339 2.81 -20.85 -27.40
CA GLU A 339 2.71 -21.14 -28.83
C GLU A 339 3.42 -20.04 -29.61
#